data_AF-A0A2S2PNI1-F1
#
_entry.id   AF-A0A2S2PNI1-F1
#
_cell.length_a   1.000
_cell.length_b   1.000
_cell.length_c   1.000
_cell.angle_alpha   90.00
_cell.angle_beta   90.00
_cell.angle_gamma   90.00
#
_symmetry.space_group_name_H-M   'P 1'
#
loop_
_entity.id
_entity.type
_entity.pdbx_description
1 polymer ?
#
loop_
_entity_poly.entity_id
_entity_poly.type
_entity_poly.pdbx_seq_one_letter_code
_entity_poly.pdbx_strand_id
1 'polypeptide(L)'
;MSVVPDDSMLKKFCDYICDNYIDETSKFNPKMWASSSISSERTTNSCESFHLKCNIKFNKAHPNIFLFSLVLNFKIQTDTYIIIRGLDDTKISKNKIYEKKKYI
;
A
#
# COMPACT_ATOMS: atom_id res chain seq x y z
N MET A 1 -21.73 -15.35 21.30
CA MET A 1 -21.85 -13.91 20.99
C MET A 1 -20.45 -13.34 20.96
N SER A 2 -20.10 -12.58 19.92
CA SER A 2 -18.78 -11.93 19.86
C SER A 2 -18.79 -10.73 20.80
N VAL A 3 -17.82 -10.66 21.71
CA VAL A 3 -17.67 -9.53 22.64
C VAL A 3 -16.66 -8.57 22.02
N VAL A 4 -17.11 -7.35 21.70
CA VAL A 4 -16.20 -6.30 21.25
C VAL A 4 -15.34 -5.90 22.45
N PRO A 5 -14.00 -5.90 22.32
CA PRO A 5 -13.13 -5.44 23.40
C PRO A 5 -13.48 -3.99 23.77
N ASP A 6 -13.56 -3.69 25.07
CA ASP A 6 -13.85 -2.35 25.59
C ASP A 6 -12.61 -1.46 25.51
N ASP A 7 -12.18 -1.18 24.28
CA ASP A 7 -11.05 -0.32 23.95
C ASP A 7 -11.51 0.74 22.94
N SER A 8 -11.50 1.99 23.39
CA SER A 8 -11.92 3.14 22.58
C SER A 8 -11.06 3.37 21.34
N MET A 9 -9.78 3.00 21.37
CA MET A 9 -8.86 3.13 20.23
C MET A 9 -9.16 2.03 19.20
N LEU A 10 -9.38 0.80 19.67
CA LEU A 10 -9.76 -0.31 18.81
C LEU A 10 -11.10 -0.02 18.13
N LYS A 11 -12.07 0.53 18.85
CA LYS A 11 -13.37 0.90 18.29
C LYS A 11 -13.24 1.94 17.17
N LYS A 12 -12.50 3.03 17.41
CA LYS A 12 -12.23 4.05 16.38
C LYS A 12 -11.53 3.48 15.16
N PHE A 13 -10.58 2.56 15.37
CA PHE A 13 -9.90 1.89 14.27
C PHE A 13 -10.86 1.03 13.45
N CYS A 14 -11.71 0.22 14.12
CA CYS A 14 -12.71 -0.59 13.45
C CYS A 14 -13.73 0.25 12.69
N ASP A 15 -14.24 1.33 13.28
CA ASP A 15 -15.17 2.26 12.63
C ASP A 15 -14.52 2.89 11.39
N TYR A 16 -13.27 3.36 11.49
CA TYR A 16 -12.52 3.88 10.35
C TYR A 16 -12.40 2.87 9.21
N ILE A 17 -12.08 1.61 9.52
CA ILE A 17 -11.97 0.55 8.51
C ILE A 17 -13.33 0.28 7.85
N CYS A 18 -14.39 0.18 8.65
CA CYS A 18 -15.74 -0.04 8.14
C CYS A 18 -16.16 1.07 7.17
N ASP A 19 -16.02 2.32 7.58
CA ASP A 19 -16.47 3.50 6.84
C ASP A 19 -15.66 3.75 5.55
N ASN A 20 -14.37 3.39 5.55
CA ASN A 20 -13.48 3.69 4.43
C ASN A 20 -13.28 2.52 3.45
N TYR A 21 -13.47 1.26 3.89
CA TYR A 21 -13.09 0.08 3.10
C TYR A 21 -14.13 -1.03 3.01
N ILE A 22 -15.04 -1.18 3.98
CA ILE A 22 -15.98 -2.32 4.04
C ILE A 22 -17.35 -1.95 3.49
N ASP A 23 -17.87 -0.77 3.85
CA ASP A 23 -19.19 -0.34 3.40
C ASP A 23 -19.25 -0.21 1.87
N GLU A 24 -20.40 -0.49 1.27
CA GLU A 24 -20.57 -0.39 -0.19
C GLU A 24 -20.43 1.05 -0.69
N THR A 25 -20.80 2.01 0.16
CA THR A 25 -20.66 3.45 -0.11
C THR A 25 -19.29 4.01 0.23
N SER A 26 -18.41 3.18 0.80
CA SER A 26 -17.08 3.60 1.20
C SER A 26 -16.21 4.01 0.02
N LYS A 27 -15.30 4.95 0.27
CA LYS A 27 -14.39 5.50 -0.74
C LYS A 27 -13.53 4.41 -1.41
N PHE A 28 -13.21 3.35 -0.68
CA PHE A 28 -12.39 2.23 -1.14
C PHE A 28 -13.11 0.89 -0.96
N ASN A 29 -14.35 0.81 -1.45
CA ASN A 29 -15.22 -0.33 -1.25
C ASN A 29 -14.64 -1.68 -1.74
N PRO A 30 -15.19 -2.82 -1.26
CA PRO A 30 -14.77 -4.15 -1.67
C PRO A 30 -14.75 -4.39 -3.16
N LYS A 31 -15.70 -3.80 -3.89
CA LYS A 31 -15.77 -3.91 -5.35
C LYS A 31 -14.51 -3.31 -5.99
N MET A 32 -13.94 -2.24 -5.45
CA MET A 32 -12.72 -1.63 -5.99
C MET A 32 -11.48 -2.53 -5.87
N TRP A 33 -11.29 -3.25 -4.76
CA TRP A 33 -10.11 -4.10 -4.53
C TRP A 33 -10.29 -5.57 -4.87
N ALA A 34 -11.53 -6.07 -4.90
CA ALA A 34 -11.87 -7.43 -5.36
C ALA A 34 -12.22 -7.50 -6.86
N SER A 35 -12.37 -6.36 -7.56
CA SER A 35 -12.61 -6.37 -9.00
C SER A 35 -11.40 -6.93 -9.76
N SER A 36 -11.67 -7.89 -10.63
CA SER A 36 -10.72 -8.43 -11.60
C SER A 36 -10.47 -7.49 -12.79
N SER A 37 -11.36 -6.51 -13.00
CA SER A 37 -11.22 -5.48 -14.02
C SER A 37 -10.68 -4.19 -13.40
N ILE A 38 -9.59 -3.67 -13.98
CA ILE A 38 -8.97 -2.40 -13.60
C ILE A 38 -9.64 -1.30 -14.43
N SER A 39 -10.47 -0.47 -13.80
CA SER A 39 -11.11 0.71 -14.43
C SER A 39 -10.54 2.05 -13.99
N SER A 40 -9.60 2.05 -13.05
CA SER A 40 -8.92 3.22 -12.48
C SER A 40 -7.40 3.05 -12.63
N GLU A 41 -6.61 4.12 -12.45
CA GLU A 41 -5.15 4.10 -12.36
C GLU A 41 -4.66 3.29 -11.13
N ARG A 42 -5.00 2.00 -11.06
CA ARG A 42 -4.36 1.06 -10.17
C ARG A 42 -2.95 0.82 -10.72
N THR A 43 -2.04 1.71 -10.39
CA THR A 43 -0.62 1.50 -10.70
C THR A 43 -0.10 0.42 -9.77
N THR A 44 -0.04 -0.82 -10.26
CA THR A 44 0.62 -1.92 -9.56
C THR A 44 2.10 -1.63 -9.30
N ASN A 45 2.67 -0.60 -9.94
CA ASN A 45 4.02 -0.09 -9.73
C ASN A 45 4.44 0.00 -8.26
N SER A 46 3.57 0.49 -7.36
CA SER A 46 3.93 0.60 -5.94
C SER A 46 4.08 -0.77 -5.28
N CYS A 47 3.14 -1.69 -5.52
CA CYS A 47 3.20 -3.05 -4.99
C CYS A 47 4.35 -3.85 -5.63
N GLU A 48 4.51 -3.77 -6.95
CA GLU A 48 5.60 -4.40 -7.70
C GLU A 48 6.97 -3.89 -7.25
N SER A 49 7.12 -2.57 -7.04
CA SER A 49 8.35 -1.98 -6.53
C SER A 49 8.65 -2.45 -5.11
N PHE A 50 7.64 -2.54 -4.25
CA PHE A 50 7.80 -3.11 -2.90
C PHE A 50 8.24 -4.57 -2.96
N HIS A 51 7.56 -5.41 -3.74
CA HIS A 51 7.90 -6.82 -3.88
C HIS A 51 9.29 -7.02 -4.49
N LEU A 52 9.68 -6.22 -5.49
CA LEU A 52 11.03 -6.24 -6.06
C LEU A 52 12.09 -5.92 -5.00
N LYS A 53 11.89 -4.82 -4.24
CA LYS A 53 12.82 -4.44 -3.17
C LYS A 53 12.89 -5.51 -2.08
N CYS A 54 11.76 -6.07 -1.68
CA CYS A 54 11.70 -7.16 -0.72
C CYS A 54 12.45 -8.39 -1.22
N ASN A 55 12.23 -8.82 -2.46
CA ASN A 55 12.90 -9.99 -3.03
C ASN A 55 14.42 -9.76 -3.11
N ILE A 56 14.88 -8.59 -3.56
CA ILE A 56 16.31 -8.25 -3.60
C ILE A 56 16.96 -8.36 -2.21
N LYS A 57 16.24 -7.98 -1.14
CA LYS A 57 16.76 -8.00 0.22
C LYS A 57 16.58 -9.35 0.93
N PHE A 58 15.55 -10.10 0.57
CA PHE A 58 15.16 -11.36 1.21
C PHE A 58 15.19 -12.51 0.20
N ASN A 59 16.40 -12.88 -0.25
CA ASN A 59 16.61 -13.99 -1.20
C ASN A 59 16.58 -15.38 -0.54
N LYS A 60 16.38 -15.48 0.78
CA LYS A 60 16.30 -16.75 1.52
C LYS A 60 14.84 -17.03 1.85
N ALA A 61 14.42 -18.28 1.72
CA ALA A 61 13.07 -18.72 2.10
C ALA A 61 12.74 -18.42 3.57
N HIS A 62 13.75 -18.50 4.46
CA HIS A 62 13.60 -18.23 5.89
C HIS A 62 14.74 -17.33 6.41
N PRO A 63 14.63 -16.00 6.24
CA PRO A 63 15.60 -15.08 6.82
C PRO A 63 15.47 -15.06 8.34
N ASN A 64 16.58 -14.84 9.04
CA ASN A 64 16.57 -14.64 10.50
C ASN A 64 15.64 -13.46 10.85
N ILE A 65 14.72 -13.64 11.82
CA ILE A 65 13.69 -12.65 12.15
C ILE A 65 14.25 -11.30 12.60
N PHE A 66 15.40 -11.29 13.30
CA PHE A 66 16.05 -10.05 13.72
C PHE A 66 16.67 -9.32 12.52
N LEU A 67 17.29 -10.06 11.61
CA LEU A 67 17.81 -9.51 10.35
C LEU A 67 16.67 -9.01 9.46
N PHE A 68 15.55 -9.72 9.43
CA PHE A 68 14.35 -9.34 8.70
C PHE A 68 13.78 -8.01 9.21
N SER A 69 13.56 -7.89 10.52
CA SER A 69 13.08 -6.67 11.17
C SER A 69 14.04 -5.49 10.94
N LEU A 70 15.35 -5.72 11.08
CA LEU A 70 16.36 -4.69 10.85
C LEU A 70 16.30 -4.16 9.42
N VAL A 71 16.27 -5.06 8.42
CA VAL A 71 16.24 -4.65 7.00
C VAL A 71 14.94 -3.94 6.63
N LEU A 72 13.79 -4.41 7.14
CA LEU A 72 12.51 -3.74 6.91
C LEU A 72 12.51 -2.32 7.48
N ASN A 73 12.87 -2.17 8.75
CA ASN A 73 12.79 -0.89 9.44
C ASN A 73 13.88 0.08 8.96
N PHE A 74 15.14 -0.36 8.88
CA PHE A 74 16.24 0.55 8.54
C PHE A 74 16.39 0.84 7.05
N LYS A 75 16.12 -0.13 6.17
CA LYS A 75 16.35 0.05 4.74
C LYS A 75 15.05 0.37 4.01
N ILE A 76 14.07 -0.52 4.10
CA ILE A 76 12.86 -0.38 3.28
C ILE A 76 12.00 0.79 3.75
N GLN A 77 11.74 0.92 5.06
CA GLN A 77 10.93 2.01 5.58
C GLN A 77 11.65 3.37 5.52
N THR A 78 12.94 3.44 5.87
CA THR A 78 13.71 4.69 5.76
C THR A 78 13.75 5.21 4.33
N ASP A 79 14.07 4.37 3.34
CA ASP A 79 14.09 4.78 1.92
C ASP A 79 12.72 5.29 1.47
N THR A 80 11.66 4.58 1.86
CA THR A 80 10.28 4.97 1.54
C THR A 80 9.93 6.31 2.19
N TYR A 81 10.30 6.52 3.44
CA TYR A 81 10.05 7.76 4.15
C TYR A 81 10.84 8.93 3.54
N ILE A 82 12.10 8.72 3.15
CA ILE A 82 12.90 9.73 2.44
C ILE A 82 12.22 10.14 1.13
N ILE A 83 11.73 9.16 0.35
CA ILE A 83 11.00 9.44 -0.88
C ILE A 83 9.73 10.24 -0.58
N ILE A 84 8.93 9.84 0.42
CA ILE A 84 7.71 10.54 0.81
C ILE A 84 8.01 11.99 1.22
N ARG A 85 9.01 12.22 2.07
CA ARG A 85 9.43 13.58 2.47
C ARG A 85 9.97 14.40 1.30
N GLY A 86 10.72 13.79 0.38
CA GLY A 86 11.26 14.47 -0.79
C GLY A 86 10.18 14.87 -1.81
N LEU A 87 9.01 14.24 -1.78
CA LEU A 87 7.89 14.59 -2.66
C LEU A 87 7.19 15.89 -2.23
N ASP A 88 7.27 16.28 -0.95
CA ASP A 88 6.72 17.55 -0.48
C ASP A 88 7.49 18.77 -1.04
N ASP A 89 8.80 18.61 -1.28
CA ASP A 89 9.66 19.67 -1.85
C ASP A 89 9.61 19.74 -3.39
N THR A 90 9.17 18.67 -4.07
CA THR A 90 9.02 18.64 -5.53
C THR A 90 7.59 18.30 -5.92
N LYS A 91 6.75 19.33 -6.06
CA LYS A 91 5.53 19.24 -6.86
C LYS A 91 5.84 18.57 -8.21
N ILE A 92 5.18 17.43 -8.44
CA ILE A 92 4.88 16.86 -9.76
C ILE A 92 6.12 16.34 -10.52
N SER A 93 6.61 15.17 -10.12
CA SER A 93 7.24 14.29 -11.11
C SER A 93 6.13 13.69 -11.98
N LYS A 94 6.08 14.17 -13.21
CA LYS A 94 5.06 13.95 -14.24
C LYS A 94 4.83 12.45 -14.48
N ASN A 95 3.59 11.98 -14.26
CA ASN A 95 3.06 10.81 -14.96
C ASN A 95 3.04 11.10 -16.46
N LYS A 96 4.16 10.87 -17.15
CA LYS A 96 4.32 11.10 -18.59
C LYS A 96 4.11 9.81 -19.42
N ILE A 97 3.34 8.85 -18.91
CA ILE A 97 3.11 7.57 -19.59
C ILE A 97 1.62 7.20 -19.53
N TYR A 98 0.76 8.08 -20.06
CA TYR A 98 -0.58 7.69 -20.52
C TYR A 98 -0.94 8.40 -21.83
N GLU A 99 -0.01 8.37 -22.79
CA GLU A 99 -0.35 8.53 -24.21
C GLU A 99 0.29 7.38 -24.99
N LYS A 100 -0.31 6.20 -24.93
CA LYS A 100 -0.13 5.16 -25.95
C LYS A 100 -1.27 4.16 -25.83
N LYS A 101 -2.38 4.50 -26.50
CA LYS A 101 -3.34 3.63 -27.21
C LYS A 101 -4.67 4.37 -27.43
N LYS A 102 -4.62 5.39 -28.29
CA LYS A 102 -5.68 5.62 -29.28
C LYS A 102 -5.07 5.16 -30.60
N TYR A 103 -5.85 4.56 -31.49
CA TYR A 103 -5.44 3.78 -32.67
C TYR A 103 -4.96 2.35 -32.34
N ILE A 104 -5.90 1.41 -32.21
CA ILE A 104 -6.35 0.51 -33.30
C ILE A 104 -7.86 0.39 -33.19
#